data_AF-A0A0P6WTE6-F1
#
_entry.id   AF-A0A0P6WTE6-F1
#
_cell.length_a   1.000
_cell.length_b   1.000
_cell.length_c   1.000
_cell.angle_alpha   90.00
_cell.angle_beta   90.00
_cell.angle_gamma   90.00
#
_symmetry.space_group_name_H-M   'P 1'
#
loop_
_entity.id
_entity.type
_entity.pdbx_description
1 polymer ?
#
loop_
_entity_poly.entity_id
_entity_poly.type
_entity_poly.pdbx_seq_one_letter_code
_entity_poly.pdbx_strand_id
1 'polypeptide(L)'
;MASVSIDAPNEARQLIAQCRTRGGGVLELPVLDISPIGCMIDRRAWSIRTDDRVLIKLEGLSYQPATVVWVEDDRAGLMFEQLLYEPILARLRQSLLPRRNG
;
A
#
# COMPACT_ATOMS: atom_id res chain seq x y z
N MET A 1 -1.49 20.66 29.53
CA MET A 1 -0.73 20.89 28.28
C MET A 1 0.03 19.61 27.99
N ALA A 2 -0.51 18.75 27.13
CA ALA A 2 0.15 17.51 26.73
C ALA A 2 1.14 17.83 25.61
N SER A 3 2.40 17.48 25.83
CA SER A 3 3.52 17.64 24.93
C SER A 3 3.29 16.87 23.63
N VAL A 4 3.34 17.59 22.51
CA VAL A 4 3.46 17.03 21.17
C VAL A 4 4.79 16.27 21.12
N SER A 5 4.73 14.96 20.92
CA SER A 5 5.91 14.16 20.59
C SER A 5 6.22 14.39 19.11
N ILE A 6 7.12 15.32 18.84
CA ILE A 6 7.69 15.59 17.53
C ILE A 6 8.88 14.61 17.37
N ASP A 7 8.82 13.78 16.35
CA ASP A 7 9.87 12.88 15.84
C ASP A 7 10.46 11.85 16.82
N ALA A 8 9.80 10.69 16.92
CA ALA A 8 10.52 9.44 17.19
C ALA A 8 11.33 9.06 15.92
N PRO A 9 12.58 8.58 16.04
CA PRO A 9 13.37 8.15 14.90
C PRO A 9 12.64 7.03 14.15
N ASN A 10 12.62 7.13 12.82
CA ASN A 10 11.96 6.21 11.89
C ASN A 10 12.52 4.78 12.07
N GLU A 11 11.99 4.03 13.03
CA GLU A 11 12.08 2.57 13.03
C GLU A 11 11.53 2.13 11.68
N ALA A 12 12.33 1.39 10.90
CA ALA A 12 11.93 0.91 9.60
C ALA A 12 10.59 0.19 9.75
N ARG A 13 9.51 0.87 9.36
CA ARG A 13 8.15 0.37 9.46
C ARG A 13 7.81 -0.27 8.13
N GLN A 14 7.04 -1.34 8.15
CA GLN A 14 6.46 -1.92 6.94
C GLN A 14 5.24 -1.09 6.53
N LEU A 15 5.24 -0.55 5.31
CA LEU A 15 4.06 0.09 4.73
C LEU A 15 2.99 -0.98 4.51
N ILE A 16 1.79 -0.72 5.01
CA ILE A 16 0.63 -1.59 4.93
C ILE A 16 -0.45 -0.89 4.10
N ALA A 17 -0.99 -1.62 3.12
CA ALA A 17 -2.19 -1.24 2.39
C ALA A 17 -3.42 -1.88 3.04
N GLN A 18 -4.45 -1.07 3.32
CA GLN A 18 -5.77 -1.57 3.66
C GLN A 18 -6.60 -1.72 2.38
N CYS A 19 -6.94 -2.94 2.03
CA CYS A 19 -7.70 -3.25 0.82
C CYS A 19 -9.11 -3.71 1.20
N ARG A 20 -10.12 -2.92 0.83
CA ARG A 20 -11.52 -3.34 0.92
C ARG A 20 -11.88 -4.18 -0.29
N THR A 21 -12.31 -5.40 -0.02
CA THR A 21 -12.80 -6.33 -1.02
C THR A 21 -14.27 -6.06 -1.35
N ARG A 22 -14.75 -6.56 -2.49
CA ARG A 22 -16.17 -6.49 -2.87
C ARG A 22 -17.11 -7.13 -1.83
N GLY A 23 -16.64 -8.12 -1.08
CA GLY A 23 -17.38 -8.78 -0.01
C GLY A 23 -17.49 -7.96 1.28
N GLY A 24 -16.91 -6.76 1.34
CA GLY A 24 -16.95 -5.86 2.51
C GLY A 24 -15.84 -6.08 3.54
N GLY A 25 -15.05 -7.14 3.41
CA GLY A 25 -13.88 -7.39 4.26
C GLY A 25 -12.72 -6.44 3.95
N VAL A 26 -11.94 -6.10 4.98
CA VAL A 26 -10.69 -5.34 4.88
C VAL A 26 -9.52 -6.29 5.08
N LEU A 27 -8.57 -6.30 4.15
CA LEU A 27 -7.29 -7.00 4.26
C LEU A 27 -6.18 -5.98 4.49
N GLU A 28 -5.24 -6.31 5.37
CA GLU A 28 -4.03 -5.53 5.60
C GLU A 28 -2.84 -6.25 4.96
N LEU A 29 -2.24 -5.63 3.95
CA LEU A 29 -1.27 -6.28 3.07
C LEU A 29 0.04 -5.48 3.02
N PRO A 30 1.20 -6.13 3.18
CA PRO A 30 2.50 -5.48 3.01
C PRO A 30 2.64 -4.87 1.61
N VAL A 31 3.00 -3.59 1.54
CA VAL A 31 3.43 -2.95 0.30
C VAL A 31 4.90 -3.25 0.07
N LEU A 32 5.21 -3.85 -1.07
CA LEU A 32 6.55 -4.26 -1.48
C LEU A 32 7.25 -3.21 -2.35
N ASP A 33 6.47 -2.39 -3.05
CA ASP A 33 6.95 -1.30 -3.91
C ASP A 33 5.86 -0.26 -4.14
N ILE A 34 6.24 0.99 -4.41
CA ILE A 34 5.30 2.09 -4.66
C ILE A 34 5.82 3.08 -5.71
N SER A 35 4.91 3.50 -6.58
CA SER A 35 5.13 4.48 -7.64
C SER A 35 3.96 5.50 -7.68
N PRO A 36 4.05 6.56 -8.49
CA PRO A 36 2.91 7.47 -8.68
C PRO A 36 1.65 6.76 -9.18
N ILE A 37 1.82 5.72 -9.99
CA ILE A 37 0.74 5.03 -10.72
C ILE A 37 0.05 3.96 -9.86
N GLY A 38 0.74 3.44 -8.86
CA GLY A 38 0.31 2.22 -8.19
C GLY A 38 1.27 1.70 -7.14
N CYS A 39 0.95 0.55 -6.59
CA CYS A 39 1.80 -0.17 -5.65
C CYS A 39 1.80 -1.67 -5.91
N MET A 40 2.85 -2.33 -5.45
CA MET A 40 2.97 -3.78 -5.39
C MET A 40 2.69 -4.24 -3.97
N ILE A 41 1.90 -5.29 -3.80
CA ILE A 41 1.60 -5.89 -2.50
C ILE A 41 2.05 -7.35 -2.42
N ASP A 42 2.33 -7.82 -1.19
CA ASP A 42 2.32 -9.24 -0.87
C ASP A 42 0.86 -9.68 -0.76
N ARG A 43 0.46 -10.63 -1.60
CA ARG A 43 -0.93 -11.10 -1.71
C ARG A 43 -1.15 -12.48 -1.09
N ARG A 44 -0.22 -13.05 -0.32
CA ARG A 44 -0.38 -14.41 0.25
C ARG A 44 -1.67 -14.59 1.04
N ALA A 45 -2.12 -13.54 1.71
CA ALA A 45 -3.37 -13.53 2.47
C ALA A 45 -4.63 -13.28 1.62
N TRP A 46 -4.49 -13.13 0.29
CA TRP A 46 -5.58 -12.72 -0.59
C TRP A 46 -5.60 -13.47 -1.94
N SER A 47 -6.69 -14.19 -2.19
CA SER A 47 -6.99 -14.80 -3.49
C SER A 47 -7.55 -13.78 -4.50
N ILE A 48 -6.79 -12.75 -4.81
CA ILE A 48 -7.14 -11.68 -5.76
C ILE A 48 -6.84 -12.07 -7.21
N ARG A 49 -7.56 -11.50 -8.17
CA ARG A 49 -7.36 -11.70 -9.62
C ARG A 49 -7.10 -10.38 -10.35
N THR A 50 -6.44 -10.46 -11.49
CA THR A 50 -6.36 -9.35 -12.45
C THR A 50 -7.77 -8.84 -12.78
N ASP A 51 -7.88 -7.53 -12.99
CA ASP A 51 -9.10 -6.76 -13.22
C ASP A 51 -10.06 -6.62 -12.02
N ASP A 52 -9.74 -7.21 -10.86
CA ASP A 52 -10.51 -6.93 -9.63
C ASP A 52 -10.41 -5.44 -9.26
N ARG A 53 -11.54 -4.85 -8.89
CA ARG A 53 -11.63 -3.48 -8.38
C ARG A 53 -11.70 -3.47 -6.86
N VAL A 54 -10.91 -2.60 -6.26
CA VAL A 54 -10.70 -2.55 -4.82
C VAL A 54 -10.68 -1.11 -4.34
N LEU A 55 -11.04 -0.86 -3.09
CA LEU A 55 -10.71 0.41 -2.44
C LEU A 55 -9.44 0.19 -1.62
N ILE A 56 -8.37 0.90 -1.97
CA ILE A 56 -7.11 0.88 -1.24
C ILE A 56 -6.99 2.12 -0.36
N LYS A 57 -6.49 1.94 0.85
CA LYS A 57 -6.04 3.03 1.71
C LYS A 57 -4.59 2.79 2.11
N LEU A 58 -3.77 3.81 1.89
CA LEU A 58 -2.38 3.89 2.37
C LEU A 58 -2.32 4.82 3.57
N GLU A 59 -1.23 4.74 4.33
CA GLU A 59 -1.03 5.56 5.52
C GLU A 59 -1.19 7.06 5.21
N GLY A 60 -2.01 7.75 6.02
CA GLY A 60 -2.25 9.19 5.86
C GLY A 60 -3.15 9.58 4.69
N LEU A 61 -3.69 8.63 3.92
CA LEU A 61 -4.61 8.87 2.81
C LEU A 61 -6.03 8.36 3.10
N SER A 62 -7.00 8.87 2.36
CA SER A 62 -8.34 8.28 2.28
C SER A 62 -8.34 7.03 1.42
N TYR A 63 -9.41 6.22 1.53
CA TYR A 63 -9.64 5.16 0.55
C TYR A 63 -9.78 5.75 -0.86
N GLN A 64 -9.12 5.14 -1.83
CA GLN A 64 -9.25 5.47 -3.24
C GLN A 64 -9.45 4.21 -4.09
N PRO A 65 -10.11 4.31 -5.25
CA PRO A 65 -10.24 3.20 -6.17
C PRO A 65 -8.88 2.76 -6.75
N ALA A 66 -8.72 1.45 -6.88
CA ALA A 66 -7.61 0.85 -7.59
C ALA A 66 -8.07 -0.42 -8.33
N THR A 67 -7.33 -0.78 -9.37
CA THR A 67 -7.54 -2.01 -10.16
C THR A 67 -6.30 -2.89 -10.10
N VAL A 68 -6.51 -4.19 -10.00
CA VAL A 68 -5.43 -5.17 -10.10
C VAL A 68 -5.02 -5.31 -11.55
N VAL A 69 -3.78 -4.98 -11.89
CA VAL A 69 -3.31 -4.98 -13.27
C VAL A 69 -2.48 -6.21 -13.63
N TRP A 70 -1.93 -6.90 -12.62
CA TRP A 70 -1.24 -8.18 -12.79
C TRP A 70 -1.19 -8.93 -11.46
N VAL A 71 -1.05 -10.25 -11.56
CA VAL A 71 -0.83 -11.17 -10.45
C VAL A 71 0.25 -12.16 -10.86
N GLU A 72 1.31 -12.28 -10.06
CA GLU A 72 2.43 -13.19 -10.31
C GLU A 72 2.96 -13.69 -8.97
N ASP A 73 3.06 -15.02 -8.82
CA ASP A 73 3.44 -15.69 -7.57
C ASP A 73 2.68 -15.11 -6.36
N ASP A 74 3.41 -14.70 -5.32
CA ASP A 74 2.90 -14.11 -4.07
C ASP A 74 2.69 -12.60 -4.17
N ARG A 75 2.66 -12.03 -5.38
CA ARG A 75 2.60 -10.58 -5.61
C ARG A 75 1.43 -10.17 -6.49
N ALA A 76 0.94 -8.95 -6.27
CA ALA A 76 -0.02 -8.31 -7.15
C ALA A 76 0.32 -6.83 -7.33
N GLY A 77 0.06 -6.31 -8.53
CA GLY A 77 0.13 -4.89 -8.85
C GLY A 77 -1.23 -4.24 -8.79
N LEU A 78 -1.36 -3.17 -8.00
CA LEU A 78 -2.55 -2.33 -7.94
C LEU A 78 -2.24 -1.00 -8.65
N MET A 79 -3.03 -0.66 -9.65
CA MET A 79 -3.01 0.64 -10.31
C MET A 79 -4.08 1.54 -9.70
N PHE A 80 -3.68 2.73 -9.25
CA PHE A 80 -4.61 3.72 -8.72
C PHE A 80 -5.39 4.38 -9.87
N GLU A 81 -6.65 4.72 -9.64
CA GLU A 81 -7.40 5.54 -10.61
C GLU A 81 -6.89 7.00 -10.64
N GLN A 82 -6.31 7.46 -9.54
CA GLN A 82 -5.66 8.78 -9.43
C GLN A 82 -4.20 8.62 -9.05
N LEU A 83 -3.32 9.36 -9.73
CA LEU A 83 -1.89 9.33 -9.44
C LEU A 83 -1.59 9.86 -8.04
N LEU A 84 -0.62 9.26 -7.36
CA LEU A 84 -0.06 9.83 -6.15
C LEU A 84 0.83 11.02 -6.49
N TYR A 85 0.64 12.11 -5.75
CA TYR A 85 1.50 13.29 -5.81
C TYR A 85 2.86 13.02 -5.16
N GLU A 86 3.92 13.61 -5.71
CA GLU A 86 5.30 13.38 -5.26
C GLU A 86 5.54 13.58 -3.75
N PRO A 87 5.00 14.61 -3.07
CA PRO A 87 5.21 14.76 -1.62
C PRO A 87 4.65 13.59 -0.80
N ILE A 88 3.52 13.03 -1.25
CA ILE A 88 2.91 11.86 -0.62
C ILE A 88 3.77 10.62 -0.89
N LEU A 89 4.21 10.44 -2.13
CA LEU A 89 5.07 9.33 -2.51
C LEU A 89 6.39 9.33 -1.72
N ALA A 90 7.03 10.49 -1.59
CA ALA A 90 8.25 10.66 -0.80
C ALA A 90 8.05 10.27 0.66
N ARG A 91 6.92 10.66 1.28
CA ARG A 91 6.57 10.26 2.64
C ARG A 91 6.35 8.76 2.76
N LEU A 92 5.58 8.16 1.85
CA LEU A 92 5.27 6.72 1.89
C LEU A 92 6.52 5.84 1.73
N ARG A 93 7.50 6.29 0.94
CA ARG A 93 8.78 5.59 0.75
C ARG A 93 9.62 5.50 2.02
N GLN A 94 9.48 6.44 2.95
CA GLN A 94 10.17 6.38 4.25
C GLN A 94 9.67 5.20 5.12
N SER A 95 8.46 4.72 4.84
CA SER A 95 7.83 3.57 5.49
C SER A 95 7.96 2.28 4.66
N LEU A 96 8.79 2.22 3.63
CA LEU A 96 9.08 0.96 2.95
C LEU A 96 10.28 0.31 3.62
N LEU A 97 10.10 -0.91 4.14
CA LEU A 97 11.24 -1.72 4.55
C LEU A 97 12.17 -1.91 3.35
N PRO A 98 13.50 -1.81 3.53
CA PRO A 98 14.44 -2.14 2.47
C PRO A 98 14.16 -3.57 1.98
N ARG A 99 14.21 -3.79 0.67
CA ARG A 99 14.14 -5.14 0.10
C ARG A 99 15.22 -5.98 0.77
N ARG A 100 14.83 -6.95 1.61
CA ARG A 100 15.76 -7.96 2.14
C ARG A 100 16.13 -8.85 0.95
N ASN A 101 17.24 -8.52 0.29
CA ASN A 101 17.83 -9.38 -0.72
C ASN A 101 18.18 -10.71 -0.03
N GLY A 102 17.60 -11.80 -0.54
CA GLY A 102 18.04 -13.17 -0.23
C GLY A 102 19.26 -13.54 -1.06
#